data_AF-A0A969YI41-F1
#
_entry.id   AF-A0A969YI41-F1
#
_cell.length_a   1.000
_cell.length_b   1.000
_cell.length_c   1.000
_cell.angle_alpha   90.00
_cell.angle_beta   90.00
_cell.angle_gamma   90.00
#
_symmetry.space_group_name_H-M   'P 1'
#
loop_
_entity.id
_entity.type
_entity.pdbx_description
1 polymer ?
#
loop_
_entity_poly.entity_id
_entity_poly.type
_entity_poly.pdbx_seq_one_letter_code
_entity_poly.pdbx_strand_id
1 'polypeptide(L)'
;MKRILAILMCILMVVVIPVVALAETTVDGGQIATQVVAWVLCSILAALGALATWAVKKYAIPWIQNIAAPWLEQHNLLEAAKTAVEYAEAALGRYNGEDKLKMALAYLQRNGWNIESENVLAAVQAKWQELNLAQITAGVKEALNDTQSTEQATT
;
A
#
# COMPACT_ATOMS: atom_id res chain seq x y z
N MET A 1 18.93 18.12 21.20
CA MET A 1 20.23 18.85 21.09
C MET A 1 21.36 18.15 21.83
N LYS A 2 21.25 17.84 23.14
CA LYS A 2 22.33 17.16 23.90
C LYS A 2 22.80 15.81 23.32
N ARG A 3 21.87 15.00 22.79
CA ARG A 3 22.20 13.70 22.17
C ARG A 3 22.93 13.84 20.83
N ILE A 4 22.61 14.86 20.03
CA ILE A 4 23.26 15.12 18.74
C ILE A 4 24.67 15.70 18.96
N LEU A 5 24.83 16.58 19.95
CA LEU A 5 26.13 17.11 20.36
C LEU A 5 27.06 16.00 20.86
N ALA A 6 26.55 15.06 21.66
CA ALA A 6 27.31 13.91 22.15
C ALA A 6 27.76 12.98 21.01
N ILE A 7 26.87 12.72 20.05
CA ILE A 7 27.21 11.91 18.87
C ILE A 7 28.28 12.61 18.01
N LEU A 8 28.17 13.93 17.83
CA LEU A 8 29.16 14.71 17.07
C LEU A 8 30.53 14.75 17.76
N MET A 9 30.56 14.85 19.09
CA MET A 9 31.80 14.75 19.88
C MET A 9 32.41 13.35 19.82
N CYS A 10 31.62 12.28 19.87
CA CYS A 10 32.12 10.92 19.70
C CYS A 10 32.71 10.69 18.31
N ILE A 11 32.05 11.20 17.25
CA ILE A 11 32.57 11.10 15.88
C ILE A 11 33.88 11.88 15.74
N LEU A 12 33.96 13.10 16.31
CA LEU A 12 35.19 13.90 16.32
C LEU A 12 36.33 13.15 17.03
N MET A 13 36.05 12.53 18.18
CA MET A 13 37.07 11.79 18.93
C MET A 13 37.56 10.56 18.16
N VAL A 14 36.65 9.79 17.55
CA VAL A 14 37.00 8.60 16.75
C VAL A 14 37.83 8.97 15.52
N VAL A 15 37.65 10.16 14.96
CA VAL A 15 38.45 10.65 13.82
C VAL A 15 39.83 11.16 14.24
N VAL A 16 39.98 11.70 15.46
CA VAL A 16 41.26 12.27 15.94
C VAL A 16 42.23 11.20 16.45
N ILE A 17 41.73 10.11 17.05
CA ILE A 17 42.55 9.00 17.56
C ILE A 17 43.50 8.39 16.49
N PRO A 18 43.06 8.07 15.25
CA PRO A 18 43.95 7.51 14.24
C PRO A 18 44.98 8.52 13.70
N VAL A 19 44.72 9.82 13.79
CA VAL A 19 45.68 10.87 13.37
C VAL A 19 46.83 11.01 14.37
N VAL A 20 46.55 10.83 15.67
CA VAL A 20 47.57 10.88 16.72
C VAL A 20 48.45 9.63 16.72
N ALA A 21 47.87 8.44 16.52
CA ALA A 21 48.62 7.18 16.44
C ALA A 21 49.55 7.09 15.20
N LEU A 22 49.30 7.89 14.17
CA LEU A 22 50.11 7.94 12.96
C LEU A 22 51.35 8.84 13.09
N ALA A 23 51.37 9.76 14.06
CA ALA A 23 52.48 10.67 14.27
C ALA A 23 53.71 9.98 14.91
N GLU A 24 53.52 8.82 15.53
CA GLU A 24 54.54 8.11 16.33
C GLU A 24 55.12 6.86 15.67
N THR A 25 54.69 6.51 14.45
CA THR A 25 55.16 5.29 13.77
C THR A 25 56.04 5.61 12.55
N THR A 26 57.32 5.28 12.64
CA THR A 26 58.25 5.20 11.49
C THR A 26 57.90 3.99 10.64
N VAL A 27 56.81 4.09 9.89
CA VAL A 27 56.28 3.00 9.07
C VAL A 27 56.24 3.44 7.61
N ASP A 28 56.58 2.51 6.71
CA ASP A 28 56.58 2.68 5.26
C ASP A 28 55.31 3.40 4.78
N GLY A 29 55.49 4.64 4.30
CA GLY A 29 54.39 5.56 3.99
C GLY A 29 53.39 5.03 2.94
N GLY A 30 53.78 4.01 2.16
CA GLY A 30 52.90 3.36 1.18
C GLY A 30 51.79 2.49 1.79
N GLN A 31 52.07 1.75 2.87
CA GLN A 31 51.05 0.91 3.53
C GLN A 31 50.06 1.77 4.33
N ILE A 32 50.57 2.80 5.02
CA ILE A 32 49.75 3.76 5.75
C ILE A 32 48.81 4.51 4.79
N ALA A 33 49.32 5.00 3.66
CA ALA A 33 48.51 5.72 2.69
C ALA A 33 47.34 4.86 2.16
N THR A 34 47.61 3.59 1.88
CA THR A 34 46.59 2.65 1.39
C THR A 34 45.51 2.37 2.45
N GLN A 35 45.91 2.21 3.71
CA GLN A 35 44.98 1.97 4.81
C GLN A 35 44.11 3.20 5.11
N VAL A 36 44.68 4.41 5.12
CA VAL A 36 43.94 5.66 5.33
C VAL A 36 42.91 5.87 4.22
N VAL A 37 43.30 5.65 2.96
CA VAL A 37 42.37 5.76 1.82
C VAL A 37 41.22 4.77 1.94
N ALA A 38 41.49 3.52 2.34
CA ALA A 38 40.45 2.51 2.53
C ALA A 38 39.45 2.91 3.64
N TRP A 39 39.94 3.47 4.76
CA TRP A 39 39.08 3.89 5.88
C TRP A 39 38.21 5.09 5.50
N VAL A 40 38.79 6.07 4.81
CA VAL A 40 38.04 7.22 4.30
C VAL A 40 36.96 6.77 3.32
N LEU A 41 37.30 5.90 2.36
CA LEU A 41 36.34 5.39 1.37
C LEU A 41 35.18 4.63 2.06
N CYS A 42 35.49 3.75 3.01
CA CYS A 42 34.50 3.03 3.79
C CYS A 42 33.60 3.98 4.60
N SER A 43 34.16 5.04 5.20
CA SER A 43 33.36 6.03 5.94
C SER A 43 32.37 6.78 5.05
N ILE A 44 32.79 7.12 3.82
CA ILE A 44 31.95 7.82 2.83
C ILE A 44 30.83 6.90 2.37
N LEU A 45 31.14 5.63 2.06
CA LEU A 45 30.15 4.62 1.69
C LEU A 45 29.14 4.37 2.81
N ALA A 46 29.60 4.30 4.07
CA ALA A 46 28.73 4.16 5.23
C ALA A 46 27.82 5.38 5.41
N ALA A 47 28.34 6.59 5.22
CA ALA A 47 27.56 7.82 5.28
C ALA A 47 26.48 7.87 4.17
N LEU A 48 26.84 7.48 2.95
CA LEU A 48 25.90 7.37 1.83
C LEU A 48 24.82 6.30 2.09
N GLY A 49 25.21 5.14 2.60
CA GLY A 49 24.27 4.07 2.97
C GLY A 49 23.32 4.49 4.08
N ALA A 50 23.81 5.23 5.08
CA ALA A 50 22.98 5.78 6.15
C ALA A 50 21.98 6.83 5.61
N LEU A 51 22.41 7.71 4.70
CA LEU A 51 21.55 8.68 4.02
C LEU A 51 20.47 8.00 3.19
N ALA A 52 20.82 6.98 2.42
CA ALA A 52 19.86 6.19 1.64
C ALA A 52 18.85 5.49 2.56
N THR A 53 19.30 4.85 3.62
CA THR A 53 18.43 4.17 4.60
C THR A 53 17.50 5.17 5.29
N TRP A 54 18.01 6.36 5.63
CA TRP A 54 17.20 7.43 6.20
C TRP A 54 16.13 7.92 5.22
N ALA A 55 16.49 8.10 3.94
CA ALA A 55 15.53 8.52 2.91
C ALA A 55 14.44 7.47 2.69
N VAL A 56 14.79 6.18 2.59
CA VAL A 56 13.83 5.08 2.48
C VAL A 56 12.89 5.06 3.68
N LYS A 57 13.43 5.16 4.90
CA LYS A 57 12.60 5.18 6.12
C LYS A 57 11.66 6.38 6.17
N LYS A 58 12.09 7.55 5.69
CA LYS A 58 11.32 8.79 5.77
C LYS A 58 10.28 8.92 4.67
N TYR A 59 10.54 8.41 3.47
CA TYR A 59 9.68 8.62 2.31
C TYR A 59 9.02 7.33 1.82
N ALA A 60 9.79 6.25 1.63
CA ALA A 60 9.27 5.03 1.05
C ALA A 60 8.36 4.26 2.01
N ILE A 61 8.77 4.10 3.28
CA ILE A 61 7.95 3.38 4.28
C ILE A 61 6.58 4.04 4.49
N PRO A 62 6.48 5.36 4.79
CA PRO A 62 5.17 5.97 4.98
C PRO A 62 4.35 6.03 3.69
N TRP A 63 4.98 6.12 2.51
CA TRP A 63 4.25 6.02 1.25
C TRP A 63 3.63 4.63 1.07
N ILE A 64 4.37 3.55 1.37
CA ILE A 64 3.85 2.19 1.31
C ILE A 64 2.69 2.02 2.31
N GLN A 65 2.85 2.48 3.54
CA GLN A 65 1.85 2.29 4.60
C GLN A 65 0.60 3.15 4.40
N ASN A 66 0.76 4.41 3.99
CA ASN A 66 -0.35 5.36 3.93
C ASN A 66 -1.05 5.39 2.58
N ILE A 67 -0.36 4.98 1.51
CA ILE A 67 -0.89 5.09 0.14
C ILE A 67 -0.98 3.72 -0.50
N ALA A 68 0.13 2.99 -0.61
CA ALA A 68 0.14 1.76 -1.41
C ALA A 68 -0.68 0.63 -0.76
N ALA A 69 -0.52 0.38 0.54
CA ALA A 69 -1.25 -0.66 1.27
C ALA A 69 -2.77 -0.45 1.26
N PRO A 70 -3.31 0.72 1.66
CA PRO A 70 -4.76 0.92 1.63
C PRO A 70 -5.32 0.96 0.20
N TRP A 71 -4.56 1.50 -0.77
CA TRP A 71 -4.96 1.45 -2.18
C TRP A 71 -5.06 0.01 -2.69
N LEU A 72 -4.09 -0.84 -2.33
CA LEU A 72 -4.08 -2.24 -2.74
C LEU A 72 -5.21 -3.03 -2.06
N GLU A 73 -5.47 -2.77 -0.79
CA GLU A 73 -6.59 -3.36 -0.06
C GLU A 73 -7.92 -2.98 -0.71
N GLN A 74 -8.12 -1.70 -1.03
CA GLN A 74 -9.31 -1.23 -1.73
C GLN A 74 -9.44 -1.83 -3.14
N HIS A 75 -8.33 -1.91 -3.89
CA HIS A 75 -8.33 -2.51 -5.22
C HIS A 75 -8.70 -4.00 -5.18
N ASN A 76 -8.07 -4.75 -4.28
CA ASN A 76 -8.33 -6.18 -4.10
C ASN A 76 -9.77 -6.43 -3.61
N LEU A 77 -10.29 -5.57 -2.74
CA LEU A 77 -11.68 -5.61 -2.30
C LEU A 77 -12.66 -5.36 -3.47
N LEU A 78 -12.38 -4.39 -4.35
CA LEU A 78 -13.20 -4.13 -5.53
C LEU A 78 -13.16 -5.27 -6.55
N GLU A 79 -12.00 -5.90 -6.74
CA GLU A 79 -11.83 -7.03 -7.65
C GLU A 79 -12.51 -8.31 -7.11
N ALA A 80 -12.36 -8.56 -5.81
CA ALA A 80 -13.07 -9.62 -5.12
C ALA A 80 -14.59 -9.39 -5.15
N ALA A 81 -15.04 -8.15 -4.95
CA ALA A 81 -16.45 -7.79 -5.05
C ALA A 81 -17.00 -8.02 -6.45
N LYS A 82 -16.26 -7.64 -7.50
CA LYS A 82 -16.65 -7.92 -8.90
C LYS A 82 -16.83 -9.42 -9.13
N THR A 83 -15.85 -10.23 -8.73
CA THR A 83 -15.89 -11.69 -8.88
C THR A 83 -17.07 -12.30 -8.11
N ALA A 84 -17.33 -11.81 -6.90
CA ALA A 84 -18.45 -12.26 -6.08
C ALA A 84 -19.82 -11.94 -6.72
N VAL A 85 -19.94 -10.75 -7.31
CA VAL A 85 -21.13 -10.28 -8.02
C VAL A 85 -21.37 -11.08 -9.30
N GLU A 86 -20.35 -11.32 -10.12
CA GLU A 86 -20.43 -12.16 -11.32
C GLU A 86 -20.81 -13.61 -10.96
N TYR A 87 -20.20 -14.16 -9.90
CA TYR A 87 -20.53 -15.50 -9.42
C TYR A 87 -21.98 -15.60 -8.92
N ALA A 88 -22.44 -14.61 -8.14
CA ALA A 88 -23.83 -14.57 -7.66
C ALA A 88 -24.83 -14.45 -8.82
N GLU A 89 -24.47 -13.71 -9.89
CA GLU A 89 -25.31 -13.61 -11.06
C GLU A 89 -25.35 -14.92 -11.87
N ALA A 90 -24.20 -15.56 -12.09
CA ALA A 90 -24.11 -16.84 -12.77
C ALA A 90 -24.88 -17.95 -12.01
N ALA A 91 -24.89 -17.90 -10.68
CA ALA A 91 -25.54 -18.89 -9.84
C ALA A 91 -27.07 -18.72 -9.74
N LEU A 92 -27.58 -17.48 -9.64
CA LEU A 92 -28.99 -17.21 -9.31
C LEU A 92 -29.82 -16.59 -10.45
N GLY A 93 -29.21 -16.20 -11.58
CA GLY A 93 -29.93 -15.75 -12.78
C GLY A 93 -30.73 -14.45 -12.59
N ARG A 94 -31.66 -14.13 -13.50
CA ARG A 94 -32.51 -12.92 -13.41
C ARG A 94 -33.55 -13.16 -12.27
N TYR A 95 -33.64 -12.27 -11.28
CA TYR A 95 -34.73 -12.11 -10.26
C TYR A 95 -34.53 -12.41 -8.76
N ASN A 96 -33.35 -12.77 -8.23
CA ASN A 96 -33.16 -12.90 -6.76
C ASN A 96 -32.16 -11.89 -6.17
N GLY A 97 -32.51 -10.61 -6.16
CA GLY A 97 -31.59 -9.53 -5.73
C GLY A 97 -31.02 -9.70 -4.32
N GLU A 98 -31.84 -10.14 -3.35
CA GLU A 98 -31.40 -10.31 -1.96
C GLU A 98 -30.53 -11.56 -1.76
N ASP A 99 -30.89 -12.68 -2.37
CA ASP A 99 -30.09 -13.92 -2.27
C ASP A 99 -28.76 -13.78 -3.00
N LYS A 100 -28.72 -13.02 -4.10
CA LYS A 100 -27.48 -12.67 -4.81
C LYS A 100 -26.53 -11.88 -3.93
N LEU A 101 -27.05 -10.90 -3.20
CA LEU A 101 -26.26 -10.11 -2.26
C LEU A 101 -25.70 -11.02 -1.15
N LYS A 102 -26.53 -11.88 -0.55
CA LYS A 102 -26.09 -12.83 0.47
C LYS A 102 -25.02 -13.78 -0.07
N MET A 103 -25.15 -14.26 -1.30
CA MET A 103 -24.20 -15.17 -1.94
C MET A 103 -22.86 -14.48 -2.26
N ALA A 104 -22.89 -13.23 -2.73
CA ALA A 104 -21.68 -12.43 -2.97
C ALA A 104 -20.94 -12.14 -1.65
N LEU A 105 -21.67 -11.81 -0.58
CA LEU A 105 -21.08 -11.57 0.74
C LEU A 105 -20.49 -12.85 1.35
N ALA A 106 -21.17 -14.00 1.21
CA ALA A 106 -20.64 -15.29 1.66
C ALA A 106 -19.36 -15.69 0.89
N TYR A 107 -19.28 -15.38 -0.41
CA TYR A 107 -18.07 -15.59 -1.20
C TYR A 107 -16.90 -14.72 -0.70
N LEU A 108 -17.16 -13.45 -0.38
CA LEU A 108 -16.16 -12.54 0.18
C LEU A 108 -15.69 -12.96 1.58
N GLN A 109 -16.60 -13.44 2.43
CA GLN A 109 -16.26 -13.99 3.74
C GLN A 109 -15.31 -15.18 3.64
N ARG A 110 -15.59 -16.09 2.72
CA ARG A 110 -14.73 -17.25 2.47
C ARG A 110 -13.33 -16.84 2.01
N ASN A 111 -13.21 -15.70 1.32
CA ASN A 111 -11.95 -15.12 0.89
C ASN A 111 -11.26 -14.28 1.98
N GLY A 112 -11.78 -14.27 3.22
CA GLY A 112 -11.17 -13.61 4.37
C GLY A 112 -11.58 -12.16 4.58
N TRP A 113 -12.56 -11.65 3.84
CA TRP A 113 -13.05 -10.28 4.00
C TRP A 113 -14.10 -10.17 5.12
N ASN A 114 -14.06 -9.07 5.86
CA ASN A 114 -15.03 -8.80 6.93
C ASN A 114 -16.36 -8.28 6.36
N ILE A 115 -17.41 -9.11 6.32
CA ILE A 115 -18.74 -8.72 5.82
C ILE A 115 -19.39 -7.61 6.65
N GLU A 116 -19.06 -7.50 7.94
CA GLU A 116 -19.61 -6.47 8.83
C GLU A 116 -19.03 -5.08 8.51
N SER A 117 -18.00 -5.00 7.67
CA SER A 117 -17.45 -3.73 7.21
C SER A 117 -18.37 -3.08 6.18
N GLU A 118 -18.81 -1.85 6.45
CA GLU A 118 -19.56 -1.03 5.50
C GLU A 118 -18.84 -0.88 4.15
N ASN A 119 -17.51 -0.89 4.15
CA ASN A 119 -16.70 -0.80 2.92
C ASN A 119 -16.91 -2.00 2.00
N VAL A 120 -17.03 -3.21 2.56
CA VAL A 120 -17.26 -4.44 1.80
C VAL A 120 -18.66 -4.41 1.18
N LEU A 121 -19.66 -4.02 1.95
CA LEU A 121 -21.03 -3.88 1.46
C LEU A 121 -21.14 -2.83 0.35
N ALA A 122 -20.53 -1.65 0.56
CA ALA A 122 -20.54 -0.56 -0.41
C ALA A 122 -19.84 -0.94 -1.71
N ALA A 123 -18.73 -1.69 -1.65
CA ALA A 123 -18.02 -2.16 -2.84
C ALA A 123 -18.83 -3.19 -3.64
N VAL A 124 -19.49 -4.13 -2.96
CA VAL A 124 -20.40 -5.09 -3.62
C VAL A 124 -21.57 -4.37 -4.29
N GLN A 125 -22.19 -3.40 -3.59
CA GLN A 125 -23.27 -2.60 -4.16
C GLN A 125 -22.81 -1.77 -5.36
N ALA A 126 -21.64 -1.13 -5.29
CA ALA A 126 -21.07 -0.37 -6.39
C ALA A 126 -20.83 -1.26 -7.64
N LYS A 127 -20.28 -2.46 -7.45
CA LYS A 127 -20.08 -3.42 -8.55
C LYS A 127 -21.40 -3.96 -9.10
N TRP A 128 -22.41 -4.12 -8.26
CA TRP A 128 -23.75 -4.48 -8.70
C TRP A 128 -24.39 -3.39 -9.57
N GLN A 129 -24.23 -2.12 -9.20
CA GLN A 129 -24.71 -0.98 -10.00
C GLN A 129 -23.97 -0.90 -11.35
N GLU A 130 -22.65 -1.09 -11.36
CA GLU A 130 -21.84 -1.12 -12.58
C GLU A 130 -22.30 -2.23 -13.53
N LEU A 131 -22.51 -3.45 -13.01
CA LEU A 131 -23.04 -4.57 -13.78
C LEU A 131 -24.45 -4.28 -14.33
N ASN A 132 -25.33 -3.68 -13.51
CA ASN A 132 -26.67 -3.31 -13.93
C ASN A 132 -26.66 -2.26 -15.05
N LEU A 133 -25.79 -1.24 -14.96
CA LEU A 133 -25.59 -0.26 -16.03
C LEU A 133 -25.06 -0.92 -17.30
N ALA A 134 -24.09 -1.82 -17.19
CA ALA A 134 -23.56 -2.56 -18.34
C ALA A 134 -24.64 -3.40 -19.03
N GLN A 135 -25.54 -4.04 -18.27
CA GLN A 135 -26.68 -4.78 -18.81
C GLN A 135 -27.71 -3.86 -19.49
N ILE A 136 -27.91 -2.65 -18.97
CA ILE A 136 -28.76 -1.64 -19.61
C ILE A 136 -28.15 -1.19 -20.94
N THR A 137 -26.85 -0.87 -20.96
CA THR A 137 -26.14 -0.50 -22.19
C THR A 137 -26.10 -1.63 -23.21
N ALA A 138 -25.99 -2.89 -22.76
CA ALA A 138 -26.04 -4.06 -23.62
C ALA A 138 -27.46 -4.40 -24.12
N GLY A 139 -28.50 -3.64 -23.72
CA GLY A 139 -29.90 -3.91 -24.08
C GLY A 139 -30.47 -5.17 -23.42
N VAL A 140 -29.75 -5.77 -22.47
CA VAL A 140 -30.20 -6.95 -21.71
C VAL A 140 -31.22 -6.55 -20.65
N LYS A 141 -31.24 -5.29 -20.21
CA LYS A 141 -32.19 -4.78 -19.21
C LYS A 141 -32.66 -3.39 -19.63
N GLU A 142 -33.93 -3.05 -19.38
CA GLU A 142 -34.39 -1.67 -19.60
C GLU A 142 -33.93 -0.77 -18.45
N ALA A 143 -33.56 0.47 -18.76
CA ALA A 143 -33.38 1.49 -17.74
C ALA A 143 -34.69 1.64 -16.95
N LEU A 144 -34.61 1.80 -15.64
CA LEU A 144 -35.78 2.18 -14.84
C LEU A 144 -36.28 3.52 -15.38
N ASN A 145 -37.28 3.48 -16.23
CA ASN A 145 -38.10 4.64 -16.58
C ASN A 145 -38.95 4.94 -15.33
N ASP A 146 -38.74 6.10 -14.73
CA ASP A 146 -39.49 6.66 -13.58
C ASP A 146 -40.98 6.93 -13.88
N THR A 147 -41.60 6.20 -14.81
CA THR A 147 -43.01 6.38 -15.21
C THR A 147 -43.97 5.34 -14.63
N GLN A 148 -43.53 4.47 -13.72
CA GLN A 148 -44.43 3.51 -13.05
C GLN A 148 -44.94 3.97 -11.67
N SER A 149 -44.50 5.11 -11.13
CA SER A 149 -45.04 5.62 -9.86
C SER A 149 -46.30 6.48 -10.01
N THR A 150 -46.70 6.84 -11.24
CA THR A 150 -47.86 7.73 -11.47
C THR A 150 -49.14 7.03 -11.89
N GLU A 151 -49.13 5.74 -12.21
CA GLU A 151 -50.34 5.03 -12.69
C GLU A 151 -51.06 4.21 -11.60
N GLN A 152 -50.45 3.97 -10.43
CA GLN A 152 -51.12 3.29 -9.31
C GLN A 152 -51.87 4.22 -8.34
N ALA A 153 -51.89 5.54 -8.60
CA ALA A 153 -52.62 6.51 -7.77
C ALA A 153 -54.05 6.81 -8.28
N THR A 154 -54.47 6.23 -9.40
CA THR A 154 -55.81 6.44 -9.98
C THR A 154 -56.39 5.16 -10.56
N THR A 155 -56.83 4.24 -9.69
CA THR A 155 -57.98 3.36 -9.93
C THR A 155 -58.52 2.85 -8.60
#